data_AF-A0A2A4X980-F1
#
_entry.id   AF-A0A2A4X980-F1
#
_cell.length_a   1.000
_cell.length_b   1.000
_cell.length_c   1.000
_cell.angle_alpha   90.00
_cell.angle_beta   90.00
_cell.angle_gamma   90.00
#
_symmetry.space_group_name_H-M   'P 1'
#
loop_
_entity.id
_entity.type
_entity.pdbx_description
1 polymer ?
#
loop_
_entity_poly.entity_id
_entity_poly.type
_entity_poly.pdbx_seq_one_letter_code
_entity_poly.pdbx_strand_id
1 'polypeptide(L)'
;MNADRPAWYRWEGEVLVLSLRVPPKSHRDEIIGPWVDAQGYESLKLRITAAPVDGKANAHLIKFLAQVFGVAKSRVCVVSGQNGRQKRVHILALSKLPPTIRVNV
;
A
#
# COMPACT_ATOMS: atom_id res chain seq x y z
N MET A 1 23.35 -9.18 10.02
CA MET A 1 23.41 -7.78 9.55
C MET A 1 22.68 -7.71 8.22
N ASN A 2 21.44 -7.21 8.19
CA ASN A 2 20.74 -6.74 6.97
C ASN A 2 19.37 -6.17 7.39
N ALA A 3 19.39 -4.98 7.99
CA ALA A 3 18.19 -4.24 8.40
C ALA A 3 18.12 -2.87 7.71
N ASP A 4 18.69 -2.75 6.51
CA ASP A 4 18.73 -1.52 5.71
C ASP A 4 17.66 -1.53 4.60
N ARG A 5 16.52 -2.17 4.84
CA ARG A 5 15.36 -2.08 3.96
C ARG A 5 14.20 -1.55 4.79
N PRO A 6 13.58 -0.44 4.39
CA PRO A 6 12.46 0.08 5.14
C PRO A 6 11.34 -0.97 5.12
N ALA A 7 10.82 -1.33 6.30
CA ALA A 7 9.95 -2.49 6.47
C ALA A 7 8.56 -2.33 5.79
N TRP A 8 8.28 -1.16 5.21
CA TRP A 8 7.03 -0.87 4.53
C TRP A 8 6.94 -1.40 3.10
N TYR A 9 8.05 -1.81 2.49
CA TYR A 9 8.03 -2.55 1.22
C TYR A 9 9.08 -3.66 1.18
N ARG A 10 8.80 -4.71 0.40
CA ARG A 10 9.80 -5.71 0.02
C ARG A 10 9.44 -6.34 -1.31
N TRP A 11 10.45 -6.83 -2.01
CA TRP A 11 10.28 -7.66 -3.19
C TRP A 11 10.35 -9.14 -2.82
N GLU A 12 9.38 -9.92 -3.28
CA GLU A 12 9.37 -11.38 -3.21
C GLU A 12 9.30 -11.93 -4.64
N GLY A 13 10.47 -12.16 -5.24
CA GLY A 13 10.59 -12.42 -6.67
C GLY A 13 10.04 -11.24 -7.48
N GLU A 14 9.02 -11.48 -8.30
CA GLU A 14 8.35 -10.46 -9.12
C GLU A 14 7.19 -9.73 -8.41
N VAL A 15 6.97 -10.02 -7.12
CA VAL A 15 5.86 -9.45 -6.33
C VAL A 15 6.39 -8.36 -5.41
N LEU A 16 5.84 -7.15 -5.52
CA LEU A 16 6.04 -6.10 -4.54
C LEU A 16 5.02 -6.25 -3.41
N VAL A 17 5.52 -6.47 -2.21
CA VAL A 17 4.72 -6.53 -0.99
C VAL A 17 4.82 -5.18 -0.28
N LEU A 18 3.67 -4.56 -0.01
CA LEU A 18 3.55 -3.27 0.66
C LEU A 18 2.81 -3.42 1.98
N SER A 19 3.35 -2.81 3.03
CA SER A 19 2.66 -2.56 4.30
C SER A 19 2.10 -1.15 4.27
N LEU A 20 0.77 -1.03 4.29
CA LEU A 20 0.05 0.21 4.08
C LEU A 20 -0.74 0.58 5.33
N ARG A 21 -0.74 1.87 5.67
CA ARG A 21 -1.63 2.43 6.68
C ARG A 21 -2.68 3.31 6.02
N VAL A 22 -3.93 2.87 6.10
CA VAL A 22 -5.11 3.53 5.54
C VAL A 22 -6.00 4.01 6.70
N PRO A 23 -5.89 5.27 7.14
CA PRO A 23 -6.80 5.83 8.12
C PRO A 23 -8.21 5.94 7.50
N PRO A 24 -9.27 5.82 8.32
CA PRO A 24 -10.64 5.93 7.83
C PRO A 24 -10.96 7.35 7.38
N LYS A 25 -11.88 7.48 6.41
CA LYS A 25 -12.49 8.74 5.95
C LYS A 25 -11.46 9.82 5.59
N SER A 26 -11.12 9.91 4.31
CA SER A 26 -10.39 11.06 3.78
C SER A 26 -11.25 11.91 2.85
N HIS A 27 -10.82 13.16 2.67
CA HIS A 27 -11.39 14.07 1.68
C HIS A 27 -10.80 13.86 0.28
N ARG A 28 -9.62 13.22 0.17
CA ARG A 28 -8.93 12.97 -1.11
C ARG A 28 -8.14 11.66 -1.10
N ASP A 29 -7.88 11.12 -2.29
CA ASP A 29 -7.03 9.95 -2.49
C ASP A 29 -5.58 10.41 -2.70
N GLU A 30 -4.69 10.08 -1.77
CA GLU A 30 -3.29 10.53 -1.83
C GLU A 30 -2.34 9.57 -1.09
N ILE A 31 -1.12 9.44 -1.60
CA ILE A 31 -0.01 8.83 -0.86
C ILE A 31 0.63 9.92 -0.01
N ILE A 32 0.62 9.75 1.31
CA ILE A 32 1.24 10.69 2.25
C ILE A 32 2.76 10.45 2.30
N GLY A 33 3.16 9.18 2.28
CA GLY A 33 4.56 8.78 2.33
C GLY A 33 4.86 7.79 3.47
N PRO A 34 6.14 7.44 3.67
CA PRO A 34 6.57 6.56 4.74
C PRO A 34 6.13 7.08 6.11
N TRP A 35 5.72 6.18 6.98
CA TRP A 35 5.26 6.51 8.32
C TRP A 35 5.65 5.41 9.29
N VAL A 36 6.06 5.80 10.49
CA VAL A 36 6.44 4.89 11.58
C VAL A 36 5.48 5.11 12.74
N ASP A 37 4.96 4.02 13.30
CA ASP A 37 4.12 4.11 14.50
C ASP A 37 4.95 4.27 15.78
N ALA A 38 4.26 4.50 16.90
CA ALA A 38 4.90 4.63 18.21
C ALA A 38 5.65 3.37 18.68
N GLN A 39 5.39 2.21 18.06
CA GLN A 39 6.05 0.94 18.34
C GLN A 39 7.19 0.64 17.34
N GLY A 40 7.51 1.57 16.44
CA GLY A 40 8.57 1.40 15.45
C GLY A 40 8.14 0.64 14.19
N TYR A 41 6.84 0.37 13.98
CA TYR A 41 6.37 -0.31 12.78
C TYR A 41 6.28 0.65 11.59
N GLU A 42 7.04 0.36 10.54
CA GLU A 42 7.04 1.16 9.31
C GLU A 42 5.91 0.75 8.36
N SER A 43 5.23 1.73 7.78
CA SER A 43 4.17 1.53 6.79
C SER A 43 4.10 2.73 5.83
N LEU A 44 3.66 2.48 4.60
CA LEU A 44 3.32 3.58 3.69
C LEU A 44 1.94 4.11 4.05
N LYS A 45 1.88 5.33 4.55
CA LYS A 45 0.61 5.99 4.87
C LYS A 45 -0.01 6.54 3.59
N LEU A 46 -1.27 6.20 3.37
CA LEU A 46 -2.06 6.72 2.27
C LEU A 46 -3.49 6.94 2.72
N ARG A 47 -4.18 7.83 2.04
CA ARG A 47 -5.57 8.19 2.31
C ARG A 47 -6.43 7.82 1.11
N ILE A 48 -7.63 7.32 1.38
CA ILE A 48 -8.65 7.09 0.37
C ILE A 48 -9.97 7.68 0.87
N THR A 49 -10.78 8.12 -0.07
CA THR A 49 -12.10 8.72 0.18
C THR A 49 -13.18 7.67 0.52
N ALA A 50 -12.88 6.39 0.31
CA ALA A 50 -13.80 5.31 0.64
C ALA A 50 -14.17 5.29 2.13
N ALA A 51 -15.47 5.14 2.38
CA ALA A 51 -15.98 4.86 3.72
C ALA A 51 -15.43 3.50 4.22
N PRO A 52 -15.20 3.34 5.54
CA PRO A 52 -14.79 2.07 6.15
C PRO A 52 -15.96 1.08 6.24
N VAL A 53 -16.76 1.00 5.18
CA VAL A 53 -17.82 0.00 5.03
C VAL A 53 -17.20 -1.20 4.32
N ASP A 54 -17.52 -2.38 4.83
CA ASP A 54 -16.93 -3.65 4.39
C ASP A 54 -16.92 -3.79 2.86
N GLY A 55 -15.77 -4.16 2.31
CA GLY A 55 -15.53 -4.29 0.86
C GLY A 55 -15.26 -2.99 0.07
N LYS A 56 -15.93 -1.86 0.37
CA LYS A 56 -15.78 -0.61 -0.43
C LYS A 56 -14.38 0.00 -0.30
N ALA A 57 -13.82 0.00 0.90
CA ALA A 57 -12.46 0.49 1.14
C ALA A 57 -11.40 -0.34 0.41
N ASN A 58 -11.57 -1.67 0.36
CA ASN A 58 -10.63 -2.56 -0.31
C ASN A 58 -10.68 -2.39 -1.83
N ALA A 59 -11.87 -2.35 -2.42
CA ALA A 59 -12.05 -2.14 -3.85
C ALA A 59 -11.47 -0.79 -4.30
N HIS A 60 -11.69 0.27 -3.51
CA HIS A 60 -11.12 1.59 -3.79
C HIS A 60 -9.60 1.59 -3.66
N LEU A 61 -9.06 0.98 -2.60
CA LEU A 61 -7.62 0.85 -2.42
C LEU A 61 -6.96 0.11 -3.59
N ILE A 62 -7.53 -1.03 -4.01
CA ILE A 62 -7.06 -1.79 -5.16
C ILE A 62 -7.06 -0.92 -6.42
N LYS A 63 -8.15 -0.19 -6.67
CA LYS A 63 -8.25 0.74 -7.81
C LYS A 63 -7.19 1.83 -7.76
N PHE A 64 -7.00 2.45 -6.59
CA PHE A 64 -6.03 3.54 -6.41
C PHE A 64 -4.59 3.04 -6.63
N LEU A 65 -4.20 1.93 -6.01
CA LEU A 65 -2.88 1.35 -6.17
C LEU A 65 -2.64 0.88 -7.62
N ALA A 66 -3.63 0.26 -8.25
CA ALA A 66 -3.54 -0.15 -9.65
C ALA A 66 -3.21 1.04 -10.57
N GLN A 67 -3.86 2.19 -10.35
CA GLN A 67 -3.58 3.41 -11.11
C GLN A 67 -2.19 3.97 -10.82
N VAL A 68 -1.80 4.05 -9.55
CA VAL A 68 -0.49 4.58 -9.11
C VAL A 68 0.67 3.75 -9.69
N PHE A 69 0.54 2.43 -9.68
CA PHE A 69 1.58 1.50 -10.12
C PHE A 69 1.46 1.09 -11.59
N GLY A 70 0.44 1.59 -12.30
CA GLY A 70 0.21 1.32 -13.71
C GLY A 70 -0.11 -0.15 -14.02
N VAL A 71 -0.72 -0.88 -13.09
CA VAL A 71 -1.05 -2.31 -13.24
C VAL A 71 -2.55 -2.55 -13.31
N ALA A 72 -2.98 -3.72 -13.79
CA ALA A 72 -4.38 -4.11 -13.72
C ALA A 72 -4.84 -4.33 -12.26
N LYS A 73 -6.12 -4.07 -11.96
CA LYS A 73 -6.69 -4.30 -10.61
C LYS A 73 -6.51 -5.74 -10.13
N SER A 74 -6.57 -6.71 -11.05
CA SER A 74 -6.34 -8.14 -10.75
C SER A 74 -4.92 -8.46 -10.30
N ARG A 75 -3.97 -7.56 -10.56
CA ARG A 75 -2.57 -7.67 -10.12
C ARG A 75 -2.33 -7.02 -8.75
N VAL A 76 -3.36 -6.46 -8.11
CA VAL A 76 -3.28 -5.86 -6.78
C VAL A 76 -4.16 -6.67 -5.83
N CYS A 77 -3.55 -7.31 -4.84
CA CYS A 77 -4.24 -8.18 -3.90
C CYS A 77 -4.01 -7.76 -2.45
N VAL A 78 -5.08 -7.57 -1.68
CA VAL A 78 -4.98 -7.31 -0.23
C VAL A 78 -4.87 -8.65 0.50
N VAL A 79 -3.67 -9.00 0.95
CA VAL A 79 -3.37 -10.29 1.59
C VAL A 79 -3.63 -10.29 3.10
N SER A 80 -3.69 -9.12 3.74
CA SER A 80 -4.00 -9.00 5.16
C SER A 80 -4.57 -7.62 5.51
N GLY A 81 -5.27 -7.54 6.64
CA GLY A 81 -5.79 -6.28 7.15
C GLY A 81 -7.09 -5.82 6.48
N GLN A 82 -7.90 -6.76 5.98
CA GLN A 82 -9.16 -6.44 5.31
C GLN A 82 -10.08 -5.57 6.18
N ASN A 83 -10.14 -5.85 7.49
CA ASN A 83 -10.96 -5.13 8.47
C ASN A 83 -10.18 -4.06 9.24
N GLY A 84 -8.88 -3.90 8.96
CA GLY A 84 -7.97 -3.02 9.69
C GLY A 84 -7.55 -1.78 8.91
N ARG A 85 -6.97 -0.82 9.64
CA ARG A 85 -6.26 0.34 9.07
C ARG A 85 -4.89 -0.04 8.53
N GLN A 86 -4.28 -1.09 9.05
CA GLN A 86 -3.06 -1.66 8.51
C GLN A 86 -3.44 -2.70 7.47
N LYS A 87 -2.88 -2.60 6.28
CA LYS A 87 -3.17 -3.47 5.14
C LYS A 87 -1.87 -3.96 4.55
N ARG A 88 -1.81 -5.25 4.21
CA ARG A 88 -0.71 -5.80 3.41
C ARG A 88 -1.20 -6.06 2.00
N VAL A 89 -0.49 -5.53 1.01
CA VAL A 89 -0.89 -5.61 -0.39
C VAL A 89 0.23 -6.19 -1.22
N HIS A 90 -0.12 -7.11 -2.12
CA HIS A 90 0.78 -7.67 -3.12
C HIS A 90 0.46 -7.03 -4.47
N ILE A 91 1.50 -6.59 -5.16
CA ILE A 91 1.42 -6.01 -6.50
C ILE A 91 2.31 -6.84 -7.43
N LEU A 92 1.69 -7.45 -8.44
CA LEU A 92 2.38 -8.25 -9.45
C LEU A 92 2.61 -7.45 -10.73
N ALA A 93 3.66 -7.80 -11.49
CA ALA A 93 3.92 -7.27 -12.83
C ALA A 93 3.93 -5.73 -12.89
N LEU A 94 4.72 -5.12 -12.00
CA LEU A 94 4.85 -3.66 -11.90
C LEU A 94 5.26 -3.04 -13.23
N SER A 95 4.42 -2.13 -13.74
CA SER A 95 4.71 -1.42 -14.97
C SER A 95 5.28 -0.03 -14.71
N LYS A 96 4.94 0.60 -13.58
CA LYS A 96 5.43 1.92 -13.16
C LYS A 96 5.65 1.96 -11.66
N LEU A 97 6.74 2.60 -11.25
CA LEU A 97 6.97 2.98 -9.86
C LEU A 97 6.73 4.50 -9.74
N PRO A 98 5.79 4.96 -8.90
CA PRO A 98 5.57 6.38 -8.73
C PRO A 98 6.79 7.04 -8.07
N PRO A 99 7.17 8.27 -8.45
CA PRO A 99 8.37 8.94 -7.94
C PRO A 99 8.34 9.21 -6.42
N THR A 100 7.14 9.19 -5.81
CA THR A 100 6.93 9.29 -4.36
C THR A 100 7.34 8.03 -3.61
N ILE A 101 7.51 6.91 -4.30
CA ILE A 101 7.99 5.65 -3.74
C ILE A 101 9.40 5.45 -4.28
N ARG A 102 10.40 5.64 -3.43
CA ARG A 102 11.79 5.27 -3.73
C ARG A 102 12.01 3.87 -3.17
N VAL A 103 11.76 2.85 -3.97
CA VAL A 103 12.26 1.51 -3.65
C VAL A 103 13.67 1.42 -4.20
N ASN A 104 14.66 1.19 -3.33
CA ASN A 104 15.97 0.73 -3.79
C ASN A 104 15.77 -0.67 -4.35
N VAL A 105 15.85 -0.79 -5.68
CA VAL A 105 15.85 -2.08 -6.41
C VAL A 105 17.28 -2.60 -6.48
#